data_AF-A0A067K8Z2-F1
#
_entry.id   AF-A0A067K8Z2-F1
#
_cell.length_a   1.000
_cell.length_b   1.000
_cell.length_c   1.000
_cell.angle_alpha   90.00
_cell.angle_beta   90.00
_cell.angle_gamma   90.00
#
_symmetry.space_group_name_H-M   'P 1'
#
loop_
_entity.id
_entity.type
_entity.pdbx_description
1 polymer ?
#
loop_
_entity_poly.entity_id
_entity_poly.type
_entity_poly.pdbx_seq_one_letter_code
_entity_poly.pdbx_strand_id
1 'polypeptide(L)'
;MGSARKLHLIDLEIRSGVQWTAMMQALAEREQRPLEHLKVTAVCLASNQKNTEATGGRLESFAKSMNLPFTFKLVNVTTMNDIKEELFEIAADESLVVVSNSFLRSFIPNPDCLENLMRVIKNLNPSMMIVAEVEANHNSPIFVNRFIEALFFYSAYFDCLETCMDQNLEHKSAIEALFSKGIRETLALDDNERLTRNVKIEVWRAFFTRFKMVEIGFSESSLYQASLVLKQYPCGSSCTLDKNGKCLILGWKGTPLHSLSAWKFSRERLGRFFANYRF
;
A
#
# COMPACT_ATOMS: atom_id res chain seq x y z
N MET A 1 -6.07 10.47 -13.33
CA MET A 1 -5.76 11.69 -12.55
C MET A 1 -5.32 12.85 -13.45
N GLY A 2 -5.81 12.95 -14.71
CA GLY A 2 -5.21 13.84 -15.70
C GLY A 2 -5.59 15.33 -15.63
N SER A 3 -6.53 15.74 -14.78
CA SER A 3 -7.09 17.10 -14.77
C SER A 3 -6.89 17.89 -13.48
N ALA A 4 -6.52 17.24 -12.37
CA ALA A 4 -6.37 17.92 -11.08
C ALA A 4 -4.98 18.57 -10.98
N ARG A 5 -4.95 19.84 -10.56
CA ARG A 5 -3.71 20.59 -10.39
C ARG A 5 -3.22 20.59 -8.94
N LYS A 6 -4.08 20.24 -7.98
CA LYS A 6 -3.70 19.97 -6.59
C LYS A 6 -3.88 18.48 -6.31
N LEU A 7 -2.81 17.83 -5.86
CA LEU A 7 -2.79 16.41 -5.54
C LEU A 7 -2.55 16.26 -4.05
N HIS A 8 -3.40 15.49 -3.38
CA HIS A 8 -3.23 15.13 -1.98
C HIS A 8 -3.09 13.62 -1.86
N LEU A 9 -1.96 13.18 -1.34
CA LEU A 9 -1.68 11.79 -1.03
C LEU A 9 -1.83 11.57 0.47
N ILE A 10 -2.60 10.56 0.86
CA ILE A 10 -2.58 10.02 2.22
C ILE A 10 -1.77 8.73 2.18
N ASP A 11 -0.64 8.71 2.87
CA ASP A 11 0.19 7.52 3.09
C ASP A 11 -0.14 6.95 4.48
N LEU A 12 -0.73 5.75 4.52
CA LEU A 12 -1.18 5.13 5.77
C LEU A 12 -0.02 4.58 6.61
N GLU A 13 1.15 4.36 6.02
CA GLU A 13 2.34 3.91 6.72
C GLU A 13 3.60 4.43 6.00
N ILE A 14 3.85 5.73 6.09
CA ILE A 14 5.02 6.30 5.45
C ILE A 14 6.29 5.73 6.09
N ARG A 15 7.16 5.14 5.27
CA ARG A 15 8.46 4.61 5.71
C ARG A 15 9.56 5.64 5.43
N SER A 16 10.42 5.36 4.46
CA SER A 16 11.46 6.30 4.02
C SER A 16 10.93 7.49 3.21
N GLY A 17 9.72 7.36 2.65
CA GLY A 17 9.15 8.36 1.73
C GLY A 17 9.72 8.31 0.30
N VAL A 18 10.61 7.36 -0.02
CA VAL A 18 11.30 7.29 -1.32
C VAL A 18 10.34 7.19 -2.53
N GLN A 19 9.16 6.58 -2.34
CA GLN A 19 8.13 6.55 -3.39
C GLN A 19 7.66 7.95 -3.78
N TRP A 20 7.62 8.88 -2.82
CA TRP A 20 7.20 10.25 -3.04
C TRP A 20 8.29 11.09 -3.68
N THR A 21 9.57 10.83 -3.39
CA THR A 21 10.67 11.49 -4.12
C THR A 21 10.68 11.11 -5.59
N ALA A 22 10.50 9.81 -5.90
CA ALA A 22 10.39 9.34 -7.29
C ALA A 22 9.17 9.95 -8.01
N MET A 23 8.04 10.07 -7.30
CA MET A 23 6.85 10.72 -7.86
C MET A 23 7.06 12.23 -8.08
N MET A 24 7.72 12.94 -7.15
CA MET A 24 8.04 14.36 -7.31
C MET A 24 8.91 14.59 -8.55
N GLN A 25 9.91 13.72 -8.80
CA GLN A 25 10.72 13.75 -10.02
C GLN A 25 9.85 13.63 -11.27
N ALA A 26 9.03 12.58 -11.34
CA ALA A 26 8.13 12.35 -12.45
C ALA A 26 7.09 13.47 -12.64
N LEU A 27 6.70 14.19 -11.57
CA LEU A 27 5.78 15.32 -11.64
C LEU A 27 6.46 16.61 -12.12
N ALA A 28 7.69 16.87 -11.70
CA ALA A 28 8.45 18.06 -12.11
C ALA A 28 8.82 18.03 -13.60
N GLU A 29 9.01 16.84 -14.17
CA GLU A 29 9.30 16.64 -15.60
C GLU A 29 8.08 16.82 -16.52
N ARG A 30 6.87 17.03 -15.95
CA ARG A 30 5.65 17.17 -16.76
C ARG A 30 5.54 18.58 -17.33
N GLU A 31 5.92 18.73 -18.59
CA GLU A 31 5.76 19.99 -19.33
C GLU A 31 4.28 20.38 -19.51
N GLN A 32 3.40 19.39 -19.68
CA GLN A 32 1.97 19.60 -19.85
C GLN A 32 1.22 19.49 -18.52
N ARG A 33 0.55 20.58 -18.13
CA ARG A 33 -0.28 20.71 -16.90
C ARG A 33 0.57 20.65 -15.62
N PRO A 34 1.32 21.72 -15.31
CA PRO A 34 2.13 21.79 -14.10
C PRO A 34 1.24 21.65 -12.86
N LEU A 35 1.79 20.99 -11.85
CA LEU A 35 1.13 20.83 -10.56
C LEU A 35 1.14 22.17 -9.81
N GLU A 36 -0.01 22.61 -9.32
CA GLU A 36 -0.12 23.79 -8.46
C GLU A 36 0.32 23.47 -7.03
N HIS A 37 0.02 22.27 -6.54
CA HIS A 37 0.43 21.84 -5.19
C HIS A 37 0.42 20.32 -5.02
N LEU A 38 1.44 19.80 -4.32
CA LEU A 38 1.49 18.43 -3.81
C LEU A 38 1.40 18.44 -2.27
N LYS A 39 0.36 17.83 -1.72
CA LYS A 39 0.26 17.56 -0.28
C LYS A 39 0.48 16.07 -0.02
N VAL A 40 1.36 15.74 0.93
CA VAL A 40 1.49 14.37 1.46
C VAL A 40 1.13 14.39 2.93
N THR A 41 0.05 13.68 3.29
CA THR A 41 -0.32 13.42 4.68
C THR A 41 0.12 12.01 5.06
N ALA A 42 0.97 11.91 6.07
CA ALA A 42 1.37 10.64 6.65
C ALA A 42 0.56 10.34 7.91
N VAL A 43 -0.03 9.15 7.98
CA VAL A 43 -0.60 8.65 9.23
C VAL A 43 0.53 7.98 10.04
N CYS A 44 0.65 8.32 11.31
CA CYS A 44 1.61 7.66 12.20
C CYS A 44 1.00 7.36 13.57
N LEU A 45 1.46 6.27 14.17
CA LEU A 45 1.30 6.05 15.61
C LEU A 45 2.32 6.91 16.37
N ALA A 46 1.95 7.34 17.58
CA ALA A 46 2.79 8.19 18.43
C ALA A 46 4.22 7.65 18.63
N SER A 47 4.40 6.33 18.67
CA SER A 47 5.71 5.67 18.78
C SER A 47 6.65 5.95 17.60
N ASN A 48 6.11 6.27 16.42
CA ASN A 48 6.86 6.50 15.19
C ASN A 48 6.90 7.97 14.75
N GLN A 49 6.39 8.89 15.58
CA GLN A 49 6.26 10.31 15.25
C GLN A 49 7.61 10.92 14.79
N LYS A 50 8.68 10.77 15.59
CA LYS A 50 10.00 11.36 15.27
C LYS A 50 10.56 10.90 13.93
N ASN A 51 10.43 9.60 13.62
CA ASN A 51 10.90 9.05 12.35
C ASN A 51 10.08 9.59 11.18
N THR A 52 8.78 9.75 11.39
CA THR A 52 7.85 10.27 10.38
C THR A 52 8.09 11.75 10.10
N GLU A 53 8.31 12.56 11.15
CA GLU A 53 8.70 13.97 11.03
C GLU A 53 10.03 14.12 10.27
N ALA A 54 11.02 13.28 10.58
CA ALA A 54 12.29 13.27 9.86
C ALA A 54 12.10 12.90 8.37
N THR A 55 11.20 11.97 8.05
CA THR A 55 10.82 11.68 6.66
C THR A 55 10.14 12.88 6.00
N GLY A 56 9.22 13.55 6.70
CA GLY A 56 8.57 14.78 6.23
C GLY A 56 9.58 15.85 5.85
N GLY A 57 10.52 16.17 6.74
CA GLY A 57 11.56 17.17 6.48
C GLY A 57 12.49 16.82 5.30
N ARG A 58 12.79 15.52 5.10
CA ARG A 58 13.51 15.04 3.90
C ARG A 58 12.71 15.27 2.62
N LEU A 59 11.41 14.99 2.64
CA LEU A 59 10.53 15.23 1.49
C LEU A 59 10.38 16.72 1.16
N GLU A 60 10.25 17.57 2.18
CA GLU A 60 10.20 19.03 1.99
C GLU A 60 11.50 19.57 1.39
N SER A 61 12.64 19.10 1.89
CA SER A 61 13.95 19.48 1.36
C SER A 61 14.12 19.05 -0.09
N PHE A 62 13.64 17.85 -0.43
CA PHE A 62 13.68 17.32 -1.79
C PHE A 62 12.73 18.07 -2.74
N ALA A 63 11.49 18.36 -2.31
CA ALA A 63 10.57 19.15 -3.12
C ALA A 63 11.13 20.57 -3.39
N LYS A 64 11.76 21.18 -2.39
CA LYS A 64 12.41 22.49 -2.52
C LYS A 64 13.55 22.48 -3.54
N SER A 65 14.38 21.42 -3.58
CA SER A 65 15.48 21.34 -4.56
C SER A 65 15.00 21.24 -6.01
N MET A 66 13.74 20.83 -6.21
CA MET A 66 13.09 20.74 -7.52
C MET A 66 12.13 21.91 -7.82
N ASN A 67 12.06 22.92 -6.95
CA ASN A 67 11.07 24.02 -7.02
C ASN A 67 9.61 23.54 -7.11
N LEU A 68 9.29 22.41 -6.47
CA LEU A 68 7.95 21.83 -6.48
C LEU A 68 7.12 22.37 -5.29
N PRO A 69 5.94 22.98 -5.52
CA PRO A 69 5.08 23.43 -4.42
C PRO A 69 4.57 22.23 -3.62
N PHE A 70 5.01 22.14 -2.35
CA PHE A 70 4.81 20.95 -1.53
C PHE A 70 4.41 21.30 -0.09
N THR A 71 3.61 20.42 0.53
CA THR A 71 3.34 20.44 1.97
C THR A 71 3.32 19.03 2.52
N PHE A 72 4.04 18.82 3.61
CA PHE A 72 3.93 17.61 4.40
C PHE A 72 3.01 17.84 5.60
N LYS A 73 2.11 16.90 5.84
CA LYS A 73 1.25 16.89 7.03
C LYS A 73 1.43 15.59 7.79
N LEU A 74 1.50 15.70 9.10
CA LEU A 74 1.45 14.55 9.99
C LEU A 74 0.07 14.41 10.63
N VAL A 75 -0.52 13.23 10.52
CA VAL A 75 -1.68 12.81 11.30
C VAL A 75 -1.19 11.81 12.33
N ASN A 76 -0.97 12.31 13.55
CA ASN A 76 -0.52 11.50 14.66
C ASN A 76 -1.72 11.00 15.47
N VAL A 77 -1.80 9.69 15.66
CA VAL A 77 -2.85 9.05 16.47
C VAL A 77 -2.23 8.14 17.53
N THR A 78 -2.89 8.01 18.68
CA THR A 78 -2.44 7.09 19.73
C THR A 78 -2.75 5.66 19.34
N THR A 79 -3.98 5.44 18.86
CA THR A 79 -4.41 4.20 18.24
C THR A 79 -5.13 4.48 16.92
N MET A 80 -5.17 3.48 16.06
CA MET A 80 -5.83 3.57 14.75
C MET A 80 -7.37 3.70 14.86
N ASN A 81 -7.94 3.39 16.04
CA ASN A 81 -9.32 3.70 16.36
C ASN A 81 -9.59 5.22 16.46
N ASP A 82 -8.57 6.03 16.71
CA ASP A 82 -8.70 7.48 16.87
C ASP A 82 -8.71 8.22 15.52
N ILE A 83 -8.51 7.51 14.41
CA ILE A 83 -8.55 8.11 13.08
C ILE A 83 -9.94 8.65 12.79
N LYS A 84 -9.99 9.91 12.38
CA LYS A 84 -11.19 10.66 12.02
C LYS A 84 -10.95 11.50 10.78
N GLU A 85 -12.02 11.78 10.04
CA GLU A 85 -11.98 12.53 8.77
C GLU A 85 -11.38 13.93 8.93
N GLU A 86 -11.76 14.62 10.01
CA GLU A 86 -11.32 15.97 10.37
C GLU A 86 -9.80 16.11 10.50
N LEU A 87 -9.08 15.02 10.82
CA LEU A 87 -7.62 15.04 10.95
C LEU A 87 -6.90 15.28 9.62
N PHE A 88 -7.52 14.95 8.48
CA PHE A 88 -6.84 15.00 7.19
C PHE A 88 -6.89 16.39 6.52
N GLU A 89 -7.83 17.26 6.93
CA GLU A 89 -8.03 18.61 6.38
C GLU A 89 -8.02 18.60 4.84
N ILE A 90 -8.98 17.90 4.24
CA ILE A 90 -9.11 17.77 2.79
C ILE A 90 -9.65 19.07 2.21
N ALA A 91 -8.97 19.63 1.21
CA ALA A 91 -9.45 20.79 0.46
C ALA A 91 -10.47 20.37 -0.61
N ALA A 92 -11.46 21.21 -0.90
CA ALA A 92 -12.52 20.87 -1.86
C ALA A 92 -12.02 20.73 -3.32
N ASP A 93 -10.88 21.35 -3.65
CA ASP A 93 -10.33 21.43 -5.00
C ASP A 93 -9.13 20.51 -5.25
N GLU A 94 -8.78 19.64 -4.29
CA GLU A 94 -7.68 18.68 -4.44
C GLU A 94 -8.17 17.28 -4.85
N SER A 95 -7.37 16.59 -5.67
CA SER A 95 -7.58 15.19 -5.97
C SER A 95 -6.92 14.34 -4.89
N LEU A 96 -7.73 13.65 -4.09
CA LEU A 96 -7.25 12.80 -3.01
C LEU A 96 -6.91 11.38 -3.50
N VAL A 97 -5.79 10.82 -3.06
CA VAL A 97 -5.37 9.43 -3.28
C VAL A 97 -4.91 8.85 -1.96
N VAL A 98 -5.40 7.66 -1.62
CA VAL A 98 -4.93 6.93 -0.43
C VAL A 98 -3.97 5.83 -0.88
N VAL A 99 -2.84 5.69 -0.20
CA VAL A 99 -1.85 4.65 -0.45
C VAL A 99 -1.60 3.87 0.82
N SER A 100 -1.67 2.54 0.69
CA SER A 100 -1.43 1.59 1.77
C SER A 100 -0.40 0.58 1.29
N ASN A 101 0.68 0.41 2.04
CA ASN A 101 1.74 -0.52 1.70
C ASN A 101 2.03 -1.46 2.87
N SER A 102 1.56 -2.71 2.76
CA SER A 102 1.69 -3.78 3.76
C SER A 102 1.21 -3.38 5.16
N PHE A 103 0.18 -2.53 5.20
CA PHE A 103 -0.32 -1.92 6.43
C PHE A 103 -1.65 -2.53 6.89
N LEU A 104 -2.56 -2.84 5.97
CA LEU A 104 -3.90 -3.34 6.33
C LEU A 104 -3.82 -4.72 6.96
N ARG A 105 -2.83 -5.55 6.56
CA ARG A 105 -2.52 -6.86 7.16
C ARG A 105 -2.37 -6.85 8.69
N SER A 106 -1.93 -5.73 9.26
CA SER A 106 -1.73 -5.57 10.71
C SER A 106 -3.05 -5.39 11.48
N PHE A 107 -4.16 -5.13 10.78
CA PHE A 107 -5.49 -4.95 11.38
C PHE A 107 -6.42 -6.13 11.11
N ILE A 108 -5.98 -7.18 10.42
CA ILE A 108 -6.77 -8.42 10.30
C ILE A 108 -7.11 -9.02 11.68
N PRO A 109 -6.20 -9.02 12.69
CA PRO A 109 -6.56 -9.44 14.04
C PRO A 109 -7.58 -8.51 14.75
N ASN A 110 -7.74 -7.27 14.28
CA ASN A 110 -8.63 -6.25 14.85
C ASN A 110 -9.60 -5.71 13.79
N PRO A 111 -10.64 -6.49 13.42
CA PRO A 111 -11.53 -6.15 12.32
C PRO A 111 -12.28 -4.83 12.53
N ASP A 112 -12.65 -4.49 13.77
CA ASP A 112 -13.34 -3.24 14.09
C ASP A 112 -12.49 -2.02 13.72
N CYS A 113 -11.18 -2.07 14.02
CA CYS A 113 -10.24 -1.02 13.64
C CYS A 113 -10.11 -0.90 12.12
N LEU A 114 -10.03 -2.03 11.41
CA LEU A 114 -9.94 -2.05 9.96
C LEU A 114 -11.23 -1.49 9.32
N GLU A 115 -12.40 -1.84 9.85
CA GLU A 115 -13.69 -1.31 9.41
C GLU A 115 -13.82 0.20 9.67
N ASN A 116 -13.36 0.67 10.84
CA ASN A 116 -13.31 2.09 11.17
C ASN A 116 -12.44 2.87 10.16
N LEU A 117 -11.23 2.38 9.89
CA LEU A 117 -10.31 2.98 8.93
C LEU A 117 -10.96 3.08 7.53
N MET A 118 -11.57 1.99 7.06
CA MET A 118 -12.23 1.99 5.76
C MET A 118 -13.44 2.91 5.70
N ARG A 119 -14.19 3.05 6.78
CA ARG A 119 -15.31 4.01 6.89
C ARG A 119 -14.79 5.45 6.77
N VAL A 120 -13.72 5.79 7.47
CA VAL A 120 -13.09 7.12 7.36
C VAL A 120 -12.60 7.36 5.94
N ILE A 121 -11.84 6.41 5.35
CA ILE A 121 -11.35 6.53 3.96
C ILE A 121 -12.51 6.71 2.98
N LYS A 122 -13.62 5.99 3.15
CA LYS A 122 -14.81 6.14 2.31
C LYS A 122 -15.40 7.55 2.41
N ASN A 123 -15.48 8.10 3.61
CA ASN A 123 -16.05 9.43 3.83
C ASN A 123 -15.14 10.56 3.33
N LEU A 124 -13.82 10.37 3.35
CA LEU A 124 -12.85 11.24 2.66
C LEU A 124 -13.05 11.23 1.13
N ASN A 125 -13.77 10.25 0.58
CA ASN A 125 -14.14 10.14 -0.84
C ASN A 125 -12.94 10.29 -1.81
N PRO A 126 -11.88 9.48 -1.65
CA PRO A 126 -10.70 9.59 -2.50
C PRO A 126 -11.01 9.23 -3.95
N SER A 127 -10.26 9.84 -4.86
CA SER A 127 -10.33 9.53 -6.29
C SER A 127 -9.88 8.10 -6.60
N MET A 128 -9.01 7.54 -5.77
CA MET A 128 -8.47 6.19 -5.85
C MET A 128 -7.80 5.81 -4.52
N MET A 129 -7.80 4.51 -4.22
CA MET A 129 -6.94 3.91 -3.20
C MET A 129 -6.00 2.88 -3.85
N ILE A 130 -4.71 2.95 -3.55
CA ILE A 130 -3.69 2.00 -4.00
C ILE A 130 -3.28 1.14 -2.80
N VAL A 131 -3.30 -0.18 -2.98
CA VAL A 131 -3.03 -1.14 -1.92
C VAL A 131 -1.96 -2.11 -2.42
N ALA A 132 -0.81 -2.10 -1.76
CA ALA A 132 0.22 -3.11 -1.89
C ALA A 132 0.20 -3.99 -0.64
N GLU A 133 0.09 -5.31 -0.78
CA GLU A 133 0.03 -6.25 0.34
C GLU A 133 0.91 -7.48 0.09
N VAL A 134 1.18 -8.24 1.14
CA VAL A 134 1.87 -9.53 1.05
C VAL A 134 0.93 -10.58 0.46
N GLU A 135 1.36 -11.25 -0.60
CA GLU A 135 0.57 -12.24 -1.33
C GLU A 135 0.82 -13.66 -0.81
N ALA A 136 0.36 -13.96 0.41
CA ALA A 136 0.53 -15.28 1.03
C ALA A 136 -0.64 -15.63 1.96
N ASN A 137 -0.99 -16.92 2.08
CA ASN A 137 -2.05 -17.36 2.98
C ASN A 137 -1.50 -17.80 4.36
N HIS A 138 -1.00 -16.84 5.13
CA HIS A 138 -0.48 -17.08 6.48
C HIS A 138 -1.56 -17.02 7.57
N ASN A 139 -2.84 -16.85 7.20
CA ASN A 139 -3.95 -16.73 8.12
C ASN A 139 -4.83 -17.99 8.23
N SER A 140 -4.40 -19.13 7.67
CA SER A 140 -5.11 -20.41 7.85
C SER A 140 -5.23 -20.76 9.34
N PRO A 141 -6.39 -21.26 9.83
CA PRO A 141 -6.51 -21.75 11.20
C PRO A 141 -5.73 -23.06 11.42
N ILE A 142 -5.51 -23.83 10.34
CA ILE A 142 -4.78 -25.10 10.38
C ILE A 142 -3.27 -24.83 10.31
N PHE A 143 -2.52 -25.26 11.33
CA PHE A 143 -1.07 -25.07 11.43
C PHE A 143 -0.30 -25.61 10.22
N VAL A 144 -0.59 -26.85 9.79
CA VAL A 144 0.13 -27.50 8.68
C VAL A 144 0.03 -26.66 7.39
N ASN A 145 -1.14 -26.06 7.12
CA ASN A 145 -1.31 -25.18 5.97
C ASN A 145 -0.47 -23.90 6.11
N ARG A 146 -0.44 -23.29 7.30
CA ARG A 146 0.43 -22.12 7.56
C ARG A 146 1.90 -22.46 7.41
N PHE A 147 2.32 -23.61 7.90
CA PHE A 147 3.70 -24.09 7.81
C PHE A 147 4.13 -24.26 6.34
N ILE A 148 3.31 -24.95 5.54
CA ILE A 148 3.60 -25.18 4.12
C ILE A 148 3.65 -23.85 3.35
N GLU A 149 2.66 -22.96 3.55
CA GLU A 149 2.64 -21.65 2.90
C GLU A 149 3.86 -20.80 3.31
N ALA A 150 4.18 -20.72 4.59
CA ALA A 150 5.34 -19.98 5.09
C ALA A 150 6.65 -20.55 4.55
N LEU A 151 6.79 -21.88 4.49
CA LEU A 151 7.99 -22.52 3.94
C LEU A 151 8.24 -22.07 2.50
N PHE A 152 7.26 -22.23 1.61
CA PHE A 152 7.43 -21.83 0.21
C PHE A 152 7.66 -20.33 0.04
N PHE A 153 6.88 -19.52 0.76
CA PHE A 153 6.97 -18.06 0.70
C PHE A 153 8.33 -17.55 1.16
N TYR A 154 8.80 -17.97 2.33
CA TYR A 154 10.10 -17.55 2.84
C TYR A 154 11.24 -18.18 2.06
N SER A 155 11.16 -19.44 1.61
CA SER A 155 12.17 -20.03 0.72
C SER A 155 12.39 -19.18 -0.54
N ALA A 156 11.33 -18.64 -1.15
CA ALA A 156 11.47 -17.74 -2.30
C ALA A 156 12.21 -16.44 -1.94
N TYR A 157 11.94 -15.85 -0.77
CA TYR A 157 12.69 -14.68 -0.32
C TYR A 157 14.15 -14.95 0.00
N PHE A 158 14.46 -16.06 0.69
CA PHE A 158 15.84 -16.43 1.00
C PHE A 158 16.62 -16.72 -0.29
N ASP A 159 16.03 -17.41 -1.27
CA ASP A 159 16.63 -17.61 -2.60
C ASP A 159 16.82 -16.28 -3.36
N CYS A 160 15.87 -15.35 -3.24
CA CYS A 160 15.99 -13.99 -3.78
C CYS A 160 17.15 -13.21 -3.16
N LEU A 161 17.28 -13.22 -1.83
CA LEU A 161 18.38 -12.57 -1.12
C LEU A 161 19.73 -13.17 -1.50
N GLU A 162 19.83 -14.50 -1.54
CA GLU A 162 21.04 -15.19 -1.99
C GLU A 162 21.44 -14.73 -3.40
N THR A 163 20.48 -14.69 -4.31
CA THR A 163 20.72 -14.34 -5.71
C THR A 163 21.09 -12.86 -5.90
N CYS A 164 20.44 -11.95 -5.17
CA CYS A 164 20.55 -10.51 -5.42
C CYS A 164 21.51 -9.77 -4.46
N MET A 165 21.92 -10.38 -3.33
CA MET A 165 22.69 -9.70 -2.27
C MET A 165 23.93 -10.47 -1.78
N ASP A 166 24.46 -11.41 -2.56
CA ASP A 166 25.61 -12.26 -2.19
C ASP A 166 26.80 -11.46 -1.62
N GLN A 167 27.09 -10.28 -2.19
CA GLN A 167 28.22 -9.44 -1.77
C GLN A 167 27.93 -8.51 -0.58
N ASN A 168 26.69 -8.45 -0.08
CA ASN A 168 26.28 -7.51 0.97
C ASN A 168 25.74 -8.23 2.21
N LEU A 169 26.63 -8.97 2.87
CA LEU A 169 26.30 -9.88 3.97
C LEU A 169 25.61 -9.20 5.16
N GLU A 170 25.96 -7.95 5.47
CA GLU A 170 25.35 -7.21 6.60
C GLU A 170 23.87 -6.91 6.34
N HIS A 171 23.56 -6.34 5.17
CA HIS A 171 22.18 -6.02 4.80
C HIS A 171 21.37 -7.30 4.59
N LYS A 172 21.96 -8.33 3.99
CA LYS A 172 21.35 -9.66 3.86
C LYS A 172 20.95 -10.21 5.23
N SER A 173 21.89 -10.26 6.18
CA SER A 173 21.63 -10.74 7.54
C SER A 173 20.52 -9.93 8.25
N ALA A 174 20.51 -8.61 8.07
CA ALA A 174 19.47 -7.76 8.66
C ALA A 174 18.08 -8.08 8.09
N ILE A 175 17.96 -8.33 6.78
CA ILE A 175 16.69 -8.69 6.15
C ILE A 175 16.28 -10.12 6.55
N GLU A 176 17.20 -11.08 6.60
CA GLU A 176 16.93 -12.44 7.07
C GLU A 176 16.44 -12.46 8.53
N ALA A 177 16.95 -11.57 9.39
CA ALA A 177 16.44 -11.41 10.75
C ALA A 177 15.00 -10.88 10.76
N LEU A 178 14.61 -10.01 9.82
CA LEU A 178 13.21 -9.57 9.67
C LEU A 178 12.32 -10.73 9.21
N PHE A 179 12.77 -11.54 8.25
CA PHE A 179 12.03 -12.73 7.82
C PHE A 179 11.89 -13.76 8.95
N SER A 180 12.93 -13.97 9.74
CA SER A 180 12.90 -14.83 10.92
C SER A 180 11.82 -14.40 11.93
N LYS A 181 11.65 -13.09 12.14
CA LYS A 181 10.56 -12.55 12.96
C LYS A 181 9.19 -12.89 12.36
N GLY A 182 9.01 -12.68 11.06
CA GLY A 182 7.77 -13.00 10.36
C GLY A 182 7.43 -14.50 10.36
N ILE A 183 8.42 -15.38 10.23
CA ILE A 183 8.27 -16.84 10.38
C ILE A 183 7.75 -17.15 11.79
N ARG A 184 8.39 -16.58 12.81
CA ARG A 184 8.03 -16.80 14.22
C ARG A 184 6.61 -16.29 14.51
N GLU A 185 6.25 -15.11 14.03
CA GLU A 185 4.88 -14.58 14.14
C GLU A 185 3.84 -15.47 13.45
N THR A 186 4.20 -16.10 12.32
CA THR A 186 3.28 -16.94 11.55
C THR A 186 3.08 -18.33 12.18
N LEU A 187 4.15 -18.92 12.73
CA LEU A 187 4.20 -20.34 13.09
C LEU A 187 4.25 -20.62 14.59
N ALA A 188 4.88 -19.75 15.37
CA ALA A 188 5.17 -20.03 16.78
C ALA A 188 4.18 -19.39 17.76
N LEU A 189 3.44 -18.36 17.32
CA LEU A 189 2.47 -17.65 18.15
C LEU A 189 1.07 -18.24 17.98
N ASP A 190 0.31 -18.26 19.07
CA ASP A 190 -1.10 -18.59 19.06
C ASP A 190 -1.91 -17.52 18.32
N ASP A 191 -3.09 -17.88 17.81
CA ASP A 191 -3.89 -17.00 16.95
C ASP A 191 -4.18 -15.63 17.57
N ASN A 192 -4.38 -15.55 18.88
CA ASN A 192 -4.68 -14.29 19.59
C ASN A 192 -3.44 -13.40 19.80
N GLU A 193 -2.23 -13.93 19.63
CA GLU A 193 -0.97 -13.21 19.84
C GLU A 193 -0.36 -12.69 18.52
N ARG A 194 -0.88 -13.17 17.37
CA ARG A 194 -0.36 -12.81 16.05
C ARG A 194 -0.72 -11.37 15.68
N LEU A 195 0.29 -10.50 15.67
CA LEU A 195 0.15 -9.07 15.36
C LEU A 195 -0.12 -8.79 13.88
N THR A 196 0.40 -9.64 12.99
CA THR A 196 0.21 -9.48 11.54
C THR A 196 -0.26 -10.78 10.91
N ARG A 197 -1.16 -10.68 9.94
CA ARG A 197 -1.71 -11.85 9.22
C ARG A 197 -1.70 -11.55 7.72
N ASN A 198 -1.16 -12.46 6.92
CA ASN A 198 -1.15 -12.30 5.47
C ASN A 198 -2.32 -13.07 4.87
N VAL A 199 -2.96 -12.46 3.89
CA VAL A 199 -4.01 -13.07 3.08
C VAL A 199 -3.78 -12.70 1.63
N LYS A 200 -4.19 -13.59 0.73
CA LYS A 200 -4.11 -13.39 -0.72
C LYS A 200 -5.08 -12.31 -1.20
N ILE A 201 -4.84 -11.78 -2.39
CA ILE A 201 -5.64 -10.70 -2.98
C ILE A 201 -7.14 -11.01 -2.98
N GLU A 202 -7.56 -12.27 -3.14
CA GLU A 202 -8.99 -12.65 -3.17
C GLU A 202 -9.72 -12.27 -1.87
N VAL A 203 -9.05 -12.38 -0.71
CA VAL A 203 -9.62 -12.00 0.59
C VAL A 203 -9.77 -10.48 0.68
N TRP A 204 -8.75 -9.74 0.21
CA TRP A 204 -8.81 -8.28 0.13
C TRP A 204 -9.92 -7.80 -0.81
N ARG A 205 -10.10 -8.45 -1.98
CA ARG A 205 -11.21 -8.14 -2.90
C ARG A 205 -12.57 -8.31 -2.22
N ALA A 206 -12.78 -9.43 -1.53
CA ALA A 206 -14.01 -9.68 -0.80
C ALA A 206 -14.25 -8.62 0.28
N PHE A 207 -13.20 -8.23 1.01
CA PHE A 207 -13.26 -7.18 2.01
C PHE A 207 -13.64 -5.81 1.41
N PHE A 208 -12.94 -5.35 0.38
CA PHE A 208 -13.20 -4.03 -0.23
C PHE A 208 -14.56 -3.95 -0.93
N THR A 209 -15.08 -5.07 -1.44
CA THR A 209 -16.42 -5.13 -2.05
C THR A 209 -17.51 -4.73 -1.04
N ARG A 210 -17.33 -5.05 0.26
CA ARG A 210 -18.27 -4.65 1.34
C ARG A 210 -18.41 -3.13 1.45
N PHE A 211 -17.40 -2.37 1.03
CA PHE A 211 -17.38 -0.91 1.02
C PHE A 211 -17.84 -0.30 -0.31
N LYS A 212 -18.39 -1.12 -1.21
CA LYS A 212 -18.75 -0.76 -2.60
C LYS A 212 -17.55 -0.27 -3.41
N MET A 213 -16.36 -0.80 -3.14
CA MET A 213 -15.17 -0.49 -3.92
C MET A 213 -15.07 -1.42 -5.12
N VAL A 214 -14.61 -0.88 -6.24
CA VAL A 214 -14.35 -1.63 -7.47
C VAL A 214 -12.87 -1.58 -7.81
N GLU A 215 -12.32 -2.75 -8.14
CA GLU A 215 -10.94 -2.87 -8.60
C GLU A 215 -10.82 -2.22 -9.98
N ILE A 216 -9.76 -1.44 -10.17
CA ILE A 216 -9.42 -0.78 -11.42
C ILE A 216 -8.04 -1.23 -11.90
N GLY A 217 -7.89 -1.38 -13.21
CA GLY A 217 -6.65 -1.84 -13.82
C GLY A 217 -5.62 -0.73 -13.92
N PHE A 218 -4.35 -1.13 -13.89
CA PHE A 218 -3.23 -0.28 -14.27
C PHE A 218 -3.19 -0.07 -15.79
N SER A 219 -2.63 1.05 -16.23
CA SER A 219 -2.42 1.29 -17.65
C SER A 219 -1.35 0.36 -18.22
N GLU A 220 -1.43 0.01 -19.50
CA GLU A 220 -0.37 -0.78 -20.17
C GLU A 220 0.99 -0.08 -20.09
N SER A 221 1.02 1.26 -20.15
CA SER A 221 2.26 2.03 -19.93
C SER A 221 2.83 1.83 -18.52
N SER A 222 1.98 1.78 -17.48
CA SER A 222 2.43 1.52 -16.10
C SER A 222 3.00 0.12 -15.94
N LEU A 223 2.36 -0.88 -16.55
CA LEU A 223 2.83 -2.26 -16.52
C LEU A 223 4.13 -2.43 -17.30
N TYR A 224 4.25 -1.76 -18.44
CA TYR A 224 5.48 -1.72 -19.22
C TYR A 224 6.62 -1.08 -18.42
N GLN A 225 6.38 0.04 -17.74
CA GLN A 225 7.38 0.67 -16.86
C GLN A 225 7.82 -0.27 -15.73
N ALA A 226 6.91 -0.99 -15.09
CA ALA A 226 7.27 -2.01 -14.09
C ALA A 226 8.19 -3.09 -14.69
N SER A 227 7.91 -3.55 -15.91
CA SER A 227 8.78 -4.52 -16.60
C SER A 227 10.17 -3.95 -16.93
N LEU A 228 10.27 -2.65 -17.23
CA LEU A 228 11.55 -1.99 -17.49
C LEU A 228 12.39 -1.87 -16.23
N VAL A 229 11.78 -1.57 -15.08
CA VAL A 229 12.48 -1.51 -13.79
C VAL A 229 13.13 -2.86 -13.49
N LEU A 230 12.43 -3.98 -13.68
CA LEU A 230 13.00 -5.30 -13.47
C LEU A 230 14.23 -5.56 -14.36
N LYS A 231 14.19 -5.13 -15.63
CA LYS A 231 15.31 -5.30 -16.57
C LYS A 231 16.58 -4.53 -16.18
N GLN A 232 16.51 -3.58 -15.24
CA GLN A 232 17.68 -2.86 -14.75
C GLN A 232 18.53 -3.70 -13.78
N TYR A 233 17.98 -4.79 -13.25
CA TYR A 233 18.67 -5.64 -12.28
C TYR A 233 19.08 -6.97 -12.90
N PRO A 234 20.32 -7.47 -12.64
CA PRO A 234 20.76 -8.77 -13.15
C PRO A 234 19.82 -9.92 -12.76
N CYS A 235 19.32 -9.90 -11.53
CA CYS A 235 18.38 -10.90 -11.02
C CYS A 235 16.92 -10.66 -11.45
N GLY A 236 16.63 -9.61 -12.23
CA GLY A 236 15.27 -9.25 -12.63
C GLY A 236 14.58 -10.26 -13.54
N SER A 237 15.33 -11.13 -14.22
CA SER A 237 14.79 -12.24 -15.00
C SER A 237 14.14 -13.34 -14.13
N SER A 238 14.50 -13.39 -12.85
CA SER A 238 13.87 -14.28 -11.86
C SER A 238 12.59 -13.69 -11.26
N CYS A 239 12.34 -12.39 -11.42
CA CYS A 239 11.11 -11.74 -10.97
C CYS A 239 9.99 -11.97 -11.99
N THR A 240 8.77 -12.23 -11.50
CA THR A 240 7.57 -12.33 -12.36
C THR A 240 6.60 -11.19 -12.08
N LEU A 241 5.91 -10.73 -13.13
CA LEU A 241 4.87 -9.70 -13.07
C LEU A 241 3.61 -10.27 -13.71
N ASP A 242 2.77 -10.90 -12.89
CA ASP A 242 1.59 -11.60 -13.35
C ASP A 242 0.33 -10.76 -13.13
N LYS A 243 -0.63 -10.83 -14.07
CA LYS A 243 -1.96 -10.24 -13.89
C LYS A 243 -2.87 -11.24 -13.19
N ASN A 244 -3.42 -10.87 -12.04
CA ASN A 244 -4.54 -11.57 -11.40
C ASN A 244 -5.73 -10.61 -11.39
N GLY A 245 -6.76 -10.85 -12.21
CA GLY A 245 -7.85 -9.90 -12.40
C GLY A 245 -7.32 -8.56 -12.92
N LYS A 246 -7.49 -7.48 -12.15
CA LYS A 246 -6.99 -6.13 -12.48
C LYS A 246 -5.76 -5.71 -11.66
N CYS A 247 -5.31 -6.54 -10.72
CA CYS A 247 -4.10 -6.29 -9.94
C CYS A 247 -2.86 -6.86 -10.63
N LEU A 248 -1.71 -6.41 -10.15
CA LEU A 248 -0.40 -6.93 -10.49
C LEU A 248 0.10 -7.80 -9.33
N ILE A 249 0.66 -8.96 -9.64
CA ILE A 249 1.33 -9.84 -8.70
C ILE A 249 2.82 -9.82 -9.02
N LEU A 250 3.62 -9.38 -8.06
CA LEU A 250 5.08 -9.50 -8.10
C LEU A 250 5.46 -10.84 -7.47
N GLY A 251 6.14 -11.68 -8.23
CA GLY A 251 6.64 -12.97 -7.78
C GLY A 251 8.14 -13.14 -7.98
N TRP A 252 8.66 -14.22 -7.42
CA TRP A 252 10.04 -14.67 -7.57
C TRP A 252 10.06 -16.14 -7.99
N LYS A 253 10.62 -16.43 -9.17
CA LYS A 253 10.66 -17.77 -9.80
C LYS A 253 9.29 -18.46 -9.81
N GLY A 254 8.23 -17.69 -10.04
CA GLY A 254 6.84 -18.16 -10.08
C GLY A 254 6.13 -18.21 -8.72
N THR A 255 6.82 -17.97 -7.60
CA THR A 255 6.19 -17.84 -6.27
C THR A 255 5.66 -16.42 -6.08
N PRO A 256 4.35 -16.20 -5.89
CA PRO A 256 3.79 -14.89 -5.57
C PRO A 256 4.34 -14.33 -4.25
N LEU A 257 4.71 -13.06 -4.23
CA LEU A 257 5.25 -12.40 -3.03
C LEU A 257 4.42 -11.18 -2.61
N HIS A 258 4.03 -10.34 -3.57
CA HIS A 258 3.26 -9.14 -3.31
C HIS A 258 2.15 -8.95 -4.34
N SER A 259 1.01 -8.44 -3.90
CA SER A 259 -0.02 -7.91 -4.78
C SER A 259 -0.02 -6.39 -4.72
N LEU A 260 -0.19 -5.76 -5.88
CA LEU A 260 -0.42 -4.33 -6.05
C LEU A 260 -1.76 -4.15 -6.75
N SER A 261 -2.70 -3.51 -6.08
CA SER A 261 -4.07 -3.30 -6.56
C SER A 261 -4.51 -1.85 -6.43
N ALA A 262 -5.43 -1.42 -7.27
CA ALA A 262 -5.99 -0.08 -7.26
C ALA A 262 -7.52 -0.14 -7.22
N TRP A 263 -8.13 0.77 -6.46
CA TRP A 263 -9.54 0.71 -6.10
C TRP A 263 -10.20 2.08 -6.19
N LYS A 264 -11.49 2.09 -6.52
CA LYS A 264 -12.34 3.28 -6.44
C LYS A 264 -13.65 2.96 -5.73
N PHE A 265 -14.16 3.91 -4.95
CA PHE A 265 -15.53 3.81 -4.45
C PHE A 265 -16.52 3.93 -5.62
N SER A 266 -17.44 2.97 -5.72
CA SER A 266 -18.54 3.03 -6.66
C SER A 266 -19.43 4.22 -6.32
N ARG A 267 -19.51 5.16 -7.24
CA ARG A 267 -20.49 6.25 -7.18
C ARG A 267 -21.79 5.73 -7.76
N GLU A 268 -22.54 4.96 -6.98
CA GLU A 268 -23.96 4.83 -7.26
C GLU A 268 -24.52 6.26 -7.19
N ARG A 269 -24.88 6.85 -8.35
CA ARG A 269 -25.83 7.94 -8.35
C ARG A 269 -27.05 7.39 -7.61
N LEU A 270 -27.45 8.02 -6.51
CA LEU A 270 -28.84 7.98 -6.08
C LEU A 270 -29.66 8.57 -7.23
N GLY A 271 -29.90 7.76 -8.24
CA GLY A 271 -30.88 8.02 -9.27
C GLY A 271 -32.20 8.14 -8.53
N ARG A 272 -32.82 9.31 -8.66
CA ARG A 272 -34.22 9.51 -8.35
C ARG A 272 -35.02 8.37 -9.00
N PHE A 273 -35.40 7.38 -8.21
CA PHE A 273 -36.50 6.49 -8.51
C PHE A 273 -37.50 6.63 -7.37
N PHE A 274 -38.28 7.71 -7.44
CA PHE A 274 -39.69 7.60 -7.08
C PHE A 274 -40.37 6.90 -8.25
N ALA A 275 -40.62 5.61 -8.12
CA ALA A 275 -41.66 4.94 -8.88
C ALA A 275 -42.14 3.74 -8.05
N ASN A 276 -43.32 3.92 -7.49
CA ASN A 276 -44.14 2.92 -6.82
C ASN A 276 -44.09 1.58 -7.55
N TYR A 277 -43.76 0.50 -6.83
CA TYR A 277 -44.40 -0.79 -7.06
C TYR A 277 -44.70 -1.42 -5.70
N ARG A 278 -46.01 -1.56 -5.41
CA ARG A 278 -46.56 -2.46 -4.41
C ARG A 278 -46.39 -3.89 -4.93
N PHE A 279 -45.84 -4.77 -4.11
CA PHE A 279 -46.39 -6.09 -3.80
C PHE A 279 -46.03 -6.40 -2.35
#